data_AF-A0A645GZQ1-F1
#
_entry.id   AF-A0A645GZQ1-F1
#
_cell.length_a   1.000
_cell.length_b   1.000
_cell.length_c   1.000
_cell.angle_alpha   90.00
_cell.angle_beta   90.00
_cell.angle_gamma   90.00
#
_symmetry.space_group_name_H-M   'P 1'
#
loop_
_entity.id
_entity.type
_entity.pdbx_description
1 polymer ?
#
loop_
_entity_poly.entity_id
_entity_poly.type
_entity_poly.pdbx_seq_one_letter_code
_entity_poly.pdbx_strand_id
1 'polypeptide(L)' 'MKHLGMHYQYSYEELWKPKNILVTFRMYQLNFDSQDTRVYRTYWNKYALHFIETDI' A
#
# COMPACT_ATOMS: atom_id res chain seq x y z
N MET A 1 2.49 10.74 5.08
CA MET A 1 1.24 9.96 5.22
C MET A 1 0.79 9.83 6.67
N LYS A 2 1.66 9.37 7.60
CA LYS A 2 1.32 9.29 9.04
C LYS A 2 0.82 10.62 9.64
N HIS A 3 1.48 11.75 9.36
CA HIS A 3 1.02 13.07 9.80
C HIS A 3 -0.33 13.51 9.23
N LEU A 4 -0.82 12.86 8.16
CA LEU A 4 -2.13 13.11 7.56
C LEU A 4 -3.21 12.17 8.13
N GLY A 5 -2.91 11.42 9.19
CA GLY A 5 -3.83 10.44 9.79
C GLY A 5 -3.98 9.15 8.99
N MET A 6 -3.20 8.94 7.93
CA MET A 6 -3.29 7.72 7.13
C MET A 6 -2.46 6.60 7.74
N HIS A 7 -3.01 5.38 7.71
CA HIS A 7 -2.38 4.19 8.26
C HIS A 7 -1.71 3.36 7.16
N TYR A 8 -0.49 2.91 7.42
CA TYR A 8 0.18 1.94 6.57
C TYR A 8 -0.59 0.62 6.57
N GLN A 9 -0.71 -0.01 5.41
CA GLN A 9 -1.38 -1.31 5.27
C GLN A 9 -0.43 -2.37 4.75
N TYR A 10 0.20 -2.13 3.60
CA TYR A 10 1.12 -3.07 2.97
C TYR A 10 1.95 -2.40 1.88
N SER A 11 2.95 -3.13 1.39
CA SER A 11 3.80 -2.75 0.28
C SER A 11 3.68 -3.77 -0.85
N TYR A 12 3.90 -3.33 -2.09
CA TYR A 12 3.93 -4.20 -3.26
C TYR A 12 4.91 -3.67 -4.31
N GLU A 13 5.43 -4.56 -5.14
CA GLU A 13 6.34 -4.18 -6.21
C GLU A 13 5.60 -4.04 -7.54
N GLU A 14 5.91 -2.96 -8.25
CA GLU A 14 5.39 -2.69 -9.59
C GLU A 14 6.48 -2.09 -10.48
N LEU A 15 6.50 -2.51 -11.75
CA LEU A 15 7.36 -1.91 -12.75
C LEU A 15 6.81 -0.54 -13.15
N TRP A 16 7.45 0.53 -12.66
CA TRP A 16 7.00 1.89 -12.94
C TRP A 16 7.28 2.28 -14.39
N LYS A 17 6.20 2.54 -15.15
CA LYS A 17 6.25 3.09 -16.51
C LYS A 17 6.17 4.62 -16.44
N PRO A 18 6.95 5.37 -17.23
CA PRO A 18 7.71 4.98 -18.44
C PRO A 18 9.16 4.55 -18.20
N LYS A 19 9.68 4.60 -16.97
CA LYS A 19 11.11 4.40 -16.70
C LYS A 19 11.58 2.94 -16.67
N ASN A 20 10.64 1.98 -16.68
CA ASN A 20 10.94 0.54 -16.62
C ASN A 20 11.81 0.16 -15.42
N ILE A 21 11.59 0.80 -14.27
CA ILE A 21 12.29 0.45 -13.02
C ILE A 21 11.31 -0.22 -12.06
N LEU A 22 11.81 -1.21 -11.32
CA LEU A 22 11.04 -1.86 -10.27
C LEU A 22 10.98 -0.92 -9.06
N VAL A 23 9.77 -0.63 -8.57
CA VAL A 23 9.54 0.26 -7.44
C VAL A 23 8.65 -0.45 -6.43
N THR A 24 9.02 -0.35 -5.15
CA THR A 24 8.16 -0.74 -4.04
C THR A 24 7.22 0.42 -3.71
N PHE A 25 5.92 0.21 -3.91
CA PHE A 25 4.88 1.14 -3.51
C PHE A 25 4.35 0.79 -2.12
N ARG A 26 4.11 1.81 -1.30
CA ARG A 26 3.49 1.67 0.03
C ARG A 26 2.04 2.13 -0.02
N MET A 27 1.14 1.23 0.35
CA MET A 27 -0.28 1.52 0.43
C MET A 27 -0.59 2.10 1.81
N TYR A 28 -1.11 3.33 1.80
CA TYR A 28 -1.66 4.00 2.98
C TYR A 28 -3.16 4.20 2.77
N GLN A 29 -3.94 3.98 3.82
CA GLN A 29 -5.38 4.11 3.78
C GLN A 29 -5.89 4.96 4.95
N LEU A 30 -6.94 5.71 4.67
CA LEU A 30 -7.76 6.41 5.65
C LEU A 30 -9.21 6.06 5.34
N ASN A 31 -9.92 5.51 6.32
CA ASN A 31 -11.35 5.21 6.23
C ASN A 31 -12.15 6.39 6.75
N PHE A 32 -13.21 6.76 6.03
CA PHE A 32 -14.12 7.83 6.43
C PHE A 32 -15.40 7.29 7.07
N ASP A 33 -15.74 6.03 6.79
CA ASP A 33 -16.59 5.24 7.65
C ASP A 33 -15.79 4.87 8.89
N SER A 34 -16.37 4.95 10.08
CA SER A 34 -15.71 4.64 11.38
C SER A 34 -15.28 3.18 11.54
N GLN A 35 -15.06 2.47 10.43
CA GLN A 35 -14.71 1.07 10.32
C GLN A 35 -13.26 0.94 9.84
N ASP A 36 -12.34 1.08 10.79
CA ASP A 36 -10.90 1.03 10.52
C ASP A 36 -10.38 -0.38 10.12
N THR A 37 -11.22 -1.40 10.22
CA THR A 37 -10.83 -2.79 9.92
C THR A 37 -10.79 -3.10 8.42
N ARG A 38 -11.48 -2.31 7.59
CA ARG A 38 -11.54 -2.56 6.15
C ARG A 38 -10.23 -2.13 5.51
N VAL A 39 -9.60 -3.03 4.78
CA VAL A 39 -8.39 -2.76 3.99
C VAL A 39 -8.69 -2.97 2.51
N TYR A 40 -8.36 -1.99 1.67
CA TYR A 40 -8.42 -2.10 0.22
C TYR A 40 -7.31 -3.04 -0.26
N ARG A 41 -7.68 -4.18 -0.86
CA ARG A 41 -6.74 -5.26 -1.23
C ARG A 41 -6.58 -5.46 -2.74
N THR A 42 -7.07 -4.57 -3.59
CA THR A 42 -6.98 -4.78 -5.04
C THR A 42 -5.54 -4.87 -5.51
N TYR A 43 -4.65 -4.02 -5.03
CA TYR A 43 -3.22 -4.09 -5.39
C TYR A 43 -2.53 -5.29 -4.75
N TRP A 44 -2.84 -5.58 -3.48
CA TRP A 44 -2.41 -6.81 -2.82
C TRP A 44 -2.73 -8.06 -3.66
N ASN A 45 -3.97 -8.19 -4.15
CA ASN A 45 -4.38 -9.35 -4.94
C ASN A 45 -3.82 -9.34 -6.38
N LYS A 46 -3.48 -8.16 -6.91
CA LYS A 46 -3.03 -7.99 -8.30
C LYS A 46 -1.55 -8.31 -8.47
N TYR A 47 -0.70 -7.87 -7.53
CA TYR A 47 0.75 -8.02 -7.63
C TYR A 47 1.20 -9.23 -6.83
N ALA A 48 1.98 -10.11 -7.47
CA ALA A 48 2.45 -11.35 -6.85
C ALA A 48 3.39 -11.08 -5.66
N LEU A 49 4.17 -10.00 -5.74
CA LEU A 49 5.10 -9.61 -4.70
C LEU A 49 4.49 -8.47 -3.88
N HIS A 50 3.91 -8.85 -2.75
CA HIS A 50 3.34 -7.95 -1.75
C HIS A 50 3.74 -8.44 -0.35
N PHE A 51 3.96 -7.51 0.58
CA PHE A 51 4.44 -7.81 1.92
C PHE A 51 4.13 -6.69 2.92
N ILE A 52 4.30 -6.99 4.20
CA ILE A 52 4.20 -6.03 5.30
C ILE A 52 5.62 -5.65 5.73
N GLU A 53 5.94 -4.36 5.68
CA GLU A 53 7.20 -3.83 6.21
C GLU A 53 7.12 -3.71 7.73
N THR A 54 8.16 -4.20 8.43
CA THR A 54 8.22 -4.21 9.90
C THR A 54 8.69 -2.88 10.48
N ASP A 55 9.38 -2.06 9.70
CA ASP A 55 10.11 -0.87 10.17
C ASP A 55 9.49 0.47 9.71
N ILE A 56 8.19 0.48 9.37
CA ILE A 56 7.48 1.68 8.87
C ILE A 56 6.88 2.55 9.97
#